data_AF-A0A2T7G797-F1
#
_entry.id   AF-A0A2T7G797-F1
#
_cell.length_a   1.000
_cell.length_b   1.000
_cell.length_c   1.000
_cell.angle_alpha   90.00
_cell.angle_beta   90.00
_cell.angle_gamma   90.00
#
_symmetry.space_group_name_H-M   'P 1'
#
loop_
_entity.id
_entity.type
_entity.pdbx_description
1 polymer ?
#
loop_
_entity_poly.entity_id
_entity_poly.type
_entity_poly.pdbx_seq_one_letter_code
_entity_poly.pdbx_strand_id
1 'polypeptide(L)' 'MSDAAQLVQAARDGLAKLKALKGIIRDAPDKVRRDAAIIAYSRTLDVLVENLNALEDMGVLAGCVARMRAAANAPDRPQG' A
#
# COMPACT_ATOMS: atom_id res chain seq x y z
N MET A 1 5.19 11.66 16.34
CA MET A 1 4.75 11.53 14.93
C MET A 1 3.59 10.57 14.93
N SER A 2 2.48 10.85 14.23
CA SER A 2 1.25 10.05 14.38
C SER A 2 1.40 8.63 13.84
N ASP A 3 0.83 7.66 14.55
CA ASP A 3 0.84 6.23 14.22
C ASP A 3 0.33 5.97 12.79
N ALA A 4 -0.66 6.75 12.33
CA ALA A 4 -1.20 6.66 10.97
C ALA A 4 -0.17 6.98 9.87
N ALA A 5 0.68 8.00 10.07
CA ALA A 5 1.69 8.36 9.07
C ALA A 5 2.76 7.27 8.91
N GLN A 6 3.11 6.62 10.02
CA GLN A 6 4.03 5.48 10.02
C GLN A 6 3.41 4.27 9.30
N LEU A 7 2.15 3.96 9.56
CA LEU A 7 1.42 2.88 8.89
C LEU A 7 1.29 3.12 7.38
N VAL A 8 1.01 4.36 6.96
CA VAL A 8 1.00 4.72 5.52
C VAL A 8 2.38 4.51 4.90
N GLN A 9 3.46 4.91 5.57
CA GLN A 9 4.81 4.72 5.05
C GLN A 9 5.15 3.22 4.97
N ALA A 10 4.85 2.44 6.00
CA ALA A 10 5.04 0.99 6.02
C ALA A 10 4.26 0.29 4.89
N ALA A 11 3.01 0.71 4.64
CA ALA A 11 2.21 0.19 3.52
C ALA A 11 2.85 0.52 2.15
N ARG A 12 3.40 1.73 1.97
CA ARG A 12 4.11 2.11 0.74
C ARG A 12 5.37 1.27 0.54
N ASP A 13 6.16 1.07 1.59
CA ASP A 13 7.40 0.28 1.53
C ASP A 13 7.09 -1.20 1.26
N GLY A 14 6.04 -1.73 1.90
CA GLY A 14 5.52 -3.08 1.64
C GLY A 14 5.10 -3.26 0.19
N LEU A 15 4.36 -2.32 -0.39
CA LEU A 15 3.96 -2.36 -1.79
C LEU A 15 5.16 -2.31 -2.74
N ALA A 16 6.16 -1.48 -2.46
CA ALA A 16 7.39 -1.42 -3.26
C ALA A 16 8.14 -2.76 -3.22
N LYS A 17 8.23 -3.37 -2.03
CA LYS A 17 8.86 -4.68 -1.84
C LYS A 17 8.10 -5.81 -2.56
N LEU A 18 6.77 -5.82 -2.52
CA LEU A 18 5.96 -6.79 -3.27
C LEU A 18 6.20 -6.71 -4.78
N LYS A 19 6.31 -5.49 -5.33
CA LYS A 19 6.63 -5.29 -6.76
C LYS A 19 8.02 -5.87 -7.11
N ALA A 20 9.02 -5.62 -6.28
CA ALA A 20 10.36 -6.17 -6.47
C ALA A 20 10.35 -7.71 -6.40
N LEU A 21 9.71 -8.28 -5.39
CA LEU A 21 9.59 -9.73 -5.21
C LEU A 21 8.86 -10.40 -6.37
N LYS A 22 7.80 -9.78 -6.91
CA LYS A 22 7.10 -10.28 -8.10
C LYS A 22 8.04 -10.41 -9.32
N GLY A 23 8.94 -9.45 -9.50
CA GLY A 23 9.99 -9.53 -10.52
C GLY A 23 10.92 -10.72 -10.30
N ILE A 24 11.40 -10.90 -9.06
CA ILE A 24 12.27 -12.03 -8.70
C ILE A 24 11.56 -13.37 -8.93
N ILE A 25 10.30 -13.52 -8.51
CA ILE A 25 9.54 -14.76 -8.68
C ILE A 25 9.42 -15.13 -10.16
N ARG A 26 9.11 -14.14 -11.01
CA ARG A 26 8.97 -14.31 -12.46
C ARG A 26 10.29 -14.71 -13.12
N ASP A 27 11.38 -14.04 -12.74
CA ASP A 27 12.66 -14.11 -13.46
C ASP A 27 13.69 -15.04 -12.79
N ALA A 28 13.35 -15.68 -11.66
CA ALA A 28 14.26 -16.55 -10.92
C ALA A 28 14.67 -17.78 -11.77
N PRO A 29 15.99 -18.01 -11.93
CA PRO A 29 16.52 -19.12 -12.73
C PRO A 29 16.41 -20.48 -12.01
N ASP A 30 16.37 -20.47 -10.68
CA ASP A 30 16.33 -21.66 -9.86
C ASP A 30 15.13 -21.66 -8.90
N LYS A 31 14.73 -22.88 -8.50
CA LYS A 31 13.58 -23.09 -7.63
C LYS A 31 13.80 -22.52 -6.22
N VAL A 32 15.00 -22.62 -5.68
CA VAL A 32 15.31 -22.19 -4.30
C VAL A 32 15.11 -20.68 -4.16
N ARG A 33 15.64 -19.90 -5.11
CA ARG A 33 15.48 -18.45 -5.16
C ARG A 33 14.02 -18.05 -5.37
N ARG A 34 13.30 -18.78 -6.25
CA ARG A 34 11.87 -18.53 -6.47
C ARG A 34 11.06 -18.78 -5.20
N ASP A 35 11.27 -19.92 -4.54
CA ASP A 35 10.53 -20.30 -3.33
C ASP A 35 10.80 -19.31 -2.18
N ALA A 36 12.07 -18.89 -1.99
CA ALA A 36 12.41 -17.86 -1.02
C ALA A 36 11.71 -16.52 -1.32
N ALA A 37 11.62 -16.13 -2.58
CA ALA A 37 10.91 -14.92 -2.99
C ALA A 37 9.39 -15.03 -2.78
N ILE A 38 8.78 -16.19 -3.04
CA ILE A 38 7.36 -16.47 -2.76
C ILE A 38 7.09 -16.35 -1.25
N ILE A 39 7.91 -16.97 -0.41
CA ILE A 39 7.75 -16.89 1.05
C ILE A 39 7.83 -15.44 1.53
N ALA A 40 8.84 -14.69 1.05
CA ALA A 40 8.98 -13.28 1.38
C ALA A 40 7.79 -12.45 0.86
N TYR A 41 7.23 -12.80 -0.29
CA TYR A 41 6.08 -12.13 -0.88
C TYR A 41 4.85 -12.32 -0.02
N SER A 42 4.51 -13.57 0.35
CA SER A 42 3.35 -13.86 1.19
C SER A 42 3.43 -13.13 2.53
N ARG A 43 4.57 -13.21 3.23
CA ARG A 43 4.76 -12.50 4.51
C ARG A 43 4.62 -10.98 4.38
N THR A 44 5.14 -10.41 3.30
CA THR A 44 5.04 -8.97 3.05
C THR A 44 3.59 -8.57 2.74
N LEU A 45 2.84 -9.45 2.07
CA LEU A 45 1.43 -9.23 1.76
C LEU A 45 0.58 -9.26 3.05
N ASP A 46 0.81 -10.22 3.94
CA ASP A 46 0.08 -10.34 5.21
C ASP A 46 0.24 -9.05 6.04
N VAL A 47 1.48 -8.59 6.22
CA VAL A 47 1.78 -7.33 6.95
C VAL A 47 1.17 -6.11 6.25
N LEU A 48 1.16 -6.09 4.91
CA LEU A 48 0.51 -5.00 4.17
C LEU A 48 -1.00 -4.97 4.43
N VAL A 49 -1.66 -6.13 4.43
CA VAL A 49 -3.09 -6.25 4.73
C VAL A 49 -3.39 -5.79 6.15
N GLU A 50 -2.60 -6.20 7.14
CA GLU A 50 -2.73 -5.75 8.53
C GLU A 50 -2.61 -4.22 8.66
N ASN A 51 -1.61 -3.62 8.01
CA ASN A 51 -1.42 -2.16 8.03
C ASN A 51 -2.59 -1.42 7.36
N LEU A 52 -3.12 -1.96 6.25
CA LEU A 52 -4.27 -1.37 5.57
C LEU A 52 -5.55 -1.46 6.42
N ASN A 53 -5.76 -2.60 7.09
CA ASN A 53 -6.88 -2.75 8.03
C ASN A 53 -6.77 -1.76 9.19
N ALA A 54 -5.58 -1.61 9.79
CA ALA A 54 -5.36 -0.63 10.85
C ALA A 54 -5.66 0.81 10.37
N LEU A 55 -5.27 1.17 9.14
CA LEU A 55 -5.60 2.47 8.54
C LEU A 55 -7.11 2.66 8.29
N GLU A 56 -7.82 1.59 7.91
CA GLU A 56 -9.28 1.60 7.78
C GLU A 56 -9.95 1.79 9.13
N ASP A 57 -9.52 1.06 10.17
CA ASP A 57 -10.05 1.14 11.53
C ASP A 57 -9.83 2.53 12.15
N MET A 58 -8.74 3.20 11.79
CA MET A 58 -8.48 4.61 12.15
C MET A 58 -9.32 5.63 11.36
N GLY A 59 -10.11 5.18 10.38
CA GLY A 59 -10.92 6.03 9.49
C GLY A 59 -10.09 6.82 8.47
N VAL A 60 -8.79 6.53 8.34
CA VAL A 60 -7.86 7.30 7.48
C VAL A 60 -8.24 7.16 6.02
N LEU A 61 -8.54 5.94 5.58
CA LEU A 61 -8.89 5.66 4.19
C LEU A 61 -10.25 6.28 3.81
N ALA A 62 -11.27 6.11 4.65
CA ALA A 62 -12.57 6.75 4.47
C ALA A 62 -12.45 8.29 4.39
N GLY A 63 -11.64 8.90 5.27
CA GLY A 63 -11.35 10.34 5.24
C GLY A 63 -10.65 10.78 3.95
N CYS A 64 -9.71 9.99 3.42
CA CYS A 64 -9.10 10.24 2.13
C CYS A 64 -10.11 10.19 0.98
N VAL A 65 -10.97 9.16 0.93
CA VAL A 65 -12.02 9.04 -0.09
C VAL A 65 -12.98 10.22 -0.07
N ALA A 66 -13.42 10.64 1.12
CA ALA A 66 -14.30 11.81 1.28
C ALA A 66 -13.66 13.09 0.73
N ARG A 67 -12.37 13.34 1.04
CA ARG A 67 -11.63 14.50 0.53
C ARG A 67 -11.47 14.47 -0.99
N MET A 68 -11.15 13.31 -1.57
CA MET A 68 -11.03 13.17 -3.03
C MET A 68 -12.37 13.42 -3.74
N ARG A 69 -13.48 12.92 -3.19
CA ARG A 69 -14.82 13.20 -3.72
C ARG A 69 -15.18 14.69 -3.62
N ALA A 70 -14.87 15.32 -2.49
CA ALA A 70 -15.08 16.76 -2.32
C ALA A 70 -14.27 17.59 -3.34
N ALA A 71 -13.01 17.20 -3.58
CA ALA A 71 -12.16 17.86 -4.58
C ALA A 71 -12.68 17.65 -6.01
N ALA A 72 -13.18 16.46 -6.34
CA ALA A 72 -13.75 16.16 -7.67
C ALA A 72 -15.08 16.89 -7.93
N ASN A 73 -15.85 17.19 -6.87
CA ASN A 73 -17.13 17.90 -6.96
C ASN A 73 -17.01 19.41 -6.68
N ALA A 74 -15.80 19.93 -6.49
CA ALA A 74 -15.60 21.36 -6.32
C ALA A 74 -15.94 22.06 -7.66
N PRO A 75 -16.96 22.94 -7.70
CA PRO A 75 -17.24 23.71 -8.91
C PRO A 75 -16.02 24.57 -9.22
N ASP A 76 -15.60 24.53 -10.48
CA ASP A 76 -14.53 25.36 -11.03
C ASP A 76 -14.81 26.81 -10.62
N ARG A 77 -14.03 27.35 -9.68
CA ARG A 77 -14.24 28.71 -9.20
C ARG A 77 -13.90 29.62 -10.37
N PRO A 78 -14.83 30.43 -10.91
CA PRO A 78 -14.43 31.47 -11.84
C PRO A 78 -13.51 32.42 -11.07
N GLN A 79 -12.30 32.62 -11.59
CA GLN A 79 -11.44 33.72 -11.18
C GLN A 79 -12.12 35.00 -11.68
N GLY A 80 -12.80 35.69 -10.76
CA GLY A 80 -13.20 37.08 -10.91
C GLY A 80 -12.17 37.99 -10.30
#